data_AF-A0A016WSW2-F1
#
_entry.id   AF-A0A016WSW2-F1
#
_cell.length_a   1.000
_cell.length_b   1.000
_cell.length_c   1.000
_cell.angle_alpha   90.00
_cell.angle_beta   90.00
_cell.angle_gamma   90.00
#
_symmetry.space_group_name_H-M   'P 1'
#
loop_
_entity.id
_entity.type
_entity.pdbx_description
1 polymer ?
#
loop_
_entity_poly.entity_id
_entity_poly.type
_entity_poly.pdbx_seq_one_letter_code
_entity_poly.pdbx_strand_id
1 'polypeptide(L)'
;MSYSCFYCNETCLFYKYYAMPTSSKIYRIFTFPTWDIQFEGMIKVKIKESTKTHQFTLHPGSPFRFNNIKLALTSTISPNHPIPSSYFITDERIIARIEPAPQRHFPPNSPGLLQCKTKKDAASFNRMFSKRSCTCTKRVYYAACSCPNGTMSSFIRNPHNQLPILTKQAAILNKGFTLMMKSSIGSAPTVQISAKGLVMASKKNNNTCKVQMQTLSDCYQCIRGATTNASCVSSEGEETTQIECGNATNLMKCTPQGTSSQLRFHFTESRIDTNCTITCPSGNTVATLRGQLEFVNEGTYLTEIHSINANKPSNNGIHFKDVLNLFEKISKSFPIPFDFFSFKFYLALIC
;
A
#
# COMPACT_ATOMS: atom_id res chain seq x y z
N MET A 1 19.70 -49.84 12.17
CA MET A 1 20.18 -48.52 12.64
C MET A 1 19.60 -48.30 14.02
N SER A 2 20.46 -48.43 15.03
CA SER A 2 20.15 -48.46 16.46
C SER A 2 19.77 -47.07 16.98
N TYR A 3 18.50 -46.87 17.29
CA TYR A 3 18.05 -45.77 18.12
C TYR A 3 18.39 -46.13 19.57
N SER A 4 19.28 -45.37 20.22
CA SER A 4 19.80 -45.65 21.57
C SER A 4 18.75 -45.40 22.66
N CYS A 5 17.73 -46.26 22.76
CA CYS A 5 16.70 -46.21 23.79
C CYS A 5 16.55 -47.59 24.46
N PHE A 6 16.38 -47.59 25.79
CA PHE A 6 16.21 -48.82 26.58
C PHE A 6 14.85 -49.49 26.32
N TYR A 7 13.84 -48.70 25.94
CA TYR A 7 12.51 -49.17 25.57
C TYR A 7 12.32 -49.07 24.05
N CYS A 8 11.70 -50.08 23.44
CA CYS A 8 11.41 -50.15 21.99
C CYS A 8 10.20 -49.31 21.56
N ASN A 9 9.82 -48.30 22.34
CA ASN A 9 8.69 -47.43 22.02
C ASN A 9 9.14 -46.24 21.15
N GLU A 10 8.18 -45.58 20.51
CA GLU A 10 8.44 -44.32 19.82
C GLU A 10 9.03 -43.27 20.78
N THR A 11 10.13 -42.65 20.37
CA THR A 11 10.82 -41.59 21.15
C THR A 11 10.14 -40.24 20.96
N CYS A 12 10.09 -39.43 22.02
CA CYS A 12 9.46 -38.11 21.98
C CYS A 12 10.48 -36.99 21.71
N LEU A 13 10.44 -36.37 20.53
CA LEU A 13 11.22 -35.15 20.27
C LEU A 13 10.47 -33.89 20.71
N PHE A 14 10.94 -33.26 21.79
CA PHE A 14 10.45 -31.96 22.25
C PHE A 14 11.27 -30.81 21.66
N TYR A 15 10.60 -29.78 21.13
CA TYR A 15 11.28 -28.59 20.61
C TYR A 15 10.46 -27.32 20.89
N LYS A 16 11.18 -26.19 20.99
CA LYS A 16 10.60 -24.85 21.15
C LYS A 16 11.33 -23.90 20.20
N TYR A 17 10.56 -23.13 19.44
CA TYR A 17 11.08 -22.05 18.60
C TYR A 17 10.48 -20.72 19.08
N TYR A 18 11.24 -19.66 18.85
CA TYR A 18 10.86 -18.29 19.21
C TYR A 18 11.55 -17.34 18.24
N ALA A 19 10.92 -16.19 18.01
CA ALA A 19 11.51 -15.14 17.18
C ALA A 19 12.54 -14.35 18.00
N MET A 20 13.56 -13.83 17.33
CA MET A 20 14.53 -12.89 17.90
C MET A 20 14.67 -11.69 16.94
N PRO A 21 14.85 -10.46 17.46
CA PRO A 21 15.10 -9.31 16.60
C PRO A 21 16.49 -9.43 15.97
N THR A 22 16.56 -9.24 14.65
CA THR A 22 17.84 -9.13 13.93
C THR A 22 18.39 -7.70 13.93
N SER A 23 17.58 -6.72 14.33
CA SER A 23 17.93 -5.30 14.37
C SER A 23 17.16 -4.59 15.48
N SER A 24 17.73 -3.51 16.02
CA SER A 24 17.06 -2.59 16.96
C SER A 24 16.08 -1.62 16.27
N LYS A 25 16.02 -1.61 14.93
CA LYS A 25 15.15 -0.71 14.16
C LYS A 25 13.69 -1.13 14.27
N ILE A 26 12.84 -0.21 14.72
CA ILE A 26 11.40 -0.42 14.88
C ILE A 26 10.66 0.19 13.69
N TYR A 27 9.71 -0.55 13.15
CA TYR A 27 8.84 -0.10 12.07
C TYR A 27 7.42 0.05 12.60
N ARG A 28 6.74 1.10 12.15
CA ARG A 28 5.34 1.36 12.48
C ARG A 28 4.49 1.13 11.24
N ILE A 29 3.50 0.25 11.38
CA ILE A 29 2.46 0.04 10.38
C ILE A 29 1.23 0.85 10.77
N PHE A 30 0.62 1.52 9.80
CA PHE A 30 -0.57 2.34 10.01
C PHE A 30 -1.44 2.40 8.75
N THR A 31 -2.70 2.79 8.94
CA THR A 31 -3.68 3.00 7.87
C THR A 31 -4.54 4.20 8.25
N PHE A 32 -5.21 4.79 7.28
CA PHE A 32 -6.13 5.90 7.48
C PHE A 32 -7.56 5.39 7.25
N PRO A 33 -8.39 5.32 8.31
CA PRO A 33 -9.76 4.84 8.16
C PRO A 33 -10.61 5.80 7.30
N THR A 34 -10.28 7.09 7.33
CA THR A 34 -10.96 8.15 6.58
C THR A 34 -9.95 9.14 6.03
N TRP A 35 -10.33 9.79 4.93
CA TRP A 35 -9.56 10.87 4.30
C TRP A 35 -10.41 12.13 4.27
N ASP A 36 -9.89 13.22 4.81
CA ASP A 36 -10.57 14.50 4.81
C ASP A 36 -10.44 15.17 3.44
N ILE A 37 -11.57 15.57 2.87
CA ILE A 37 -11.63 16.19 1.55
C ILE A 37 -11.36 17.69 1.68
N GLN A 38 -10.47 18.19 0.83
CA GLN A 38 -10.11 19.59 0.75
C GLN A 38 -10.04 20.01 -0.73
N PHE A 39 -10.69 21.12 -1.06
CA PHE A 39 -10.61 21.74 -2.39
C PHE A 39 -9.98 23.11 -2.30
N GLU A 40 -8.88 23.32 -3.01
CA GLU A 40 -8.16 24.59 -3.07
C GLU A 40 -8.39 25.24 -4.43
N GLY A 41 -8.63 26.55 -4.43
CA GLY A 41 -8.90 27.28 -5.65
C GLY A 41 -8.55 28.76 -5.54
N MET A 42 -8.68 29.45 -6.68
CA MET A 42 -8.55 30.90 -6.76
C MET A 42 -9.81 31.50 -7.37
N ILE A 43 -10.28 32.59 -6.78
CA ILE A 43 -11.35 33.43 -7.32
C ILE A 43 -10.78 34.80 -7.66
N LYS A 44 -11.02 35.24 -8.90
CA LYS A 44 -10.76 36.62 -9.34
C LYS A 44 -12.08 37.36 -9.43
N VAL A 45 -12.20 38.44 -8.68
CA VAL A 45 -13.40 39.28 -8.63
C VAL A 45 -13.05 40.66 -9.17
N LYS A 46 -13.73 41.07 -10.26
CA LYS A 46 -13.59 42.40 -10.85
C LYS A 46 -14.85 43.21 -10.54
N ILE A 47 -14.69 44.32 -9.83
CA ILE A 47 -15.76 45.28 -9.51
C ILE A 47 -15.30 46.65 -9.98
N LYS A 48 -16.00 47.21 -10.97
CA LYS A 48 -15.58 48.44 -11.68
C LYS A 48 -14.15 48.26 -12.23
N GLU A 49 -13.22 49.14 -11.87
CA GLU A 49 -11.80 49.07 -12.27
C GLU A 49 -10.94 48.22 -11.33
N SER A 50 -11.45 47.86 -10.14
CA SER A 50 -10.69 47.07 -9.17
C SER A 50 -10.81 45.58 -9.47
N THR A 51 -9.67 44.91 -9.64
CA THR A 51 -9.59 43.44 -9.74
C THR A 51 -8.89 42.90 -8.50
N LYS A 52 -9.54 42.02 -7.76
CA LYS A 52 -8.97 41.34 -6.58
C LYS A 52 -8.93 39.84 -6.81
N THR A 53 -7.81 39.22 -6.46
CA THR A 53 -7.62 37.77 -6.53
C THR A 53 -7.51 37.22 -5.11
N HIS A 54 -8.28 36.19 -4.79
CA HIS A 54 -8.27 35.52 -3.50
C HIS A 54 -8.08 34.02 -3.68
N GLN A 55 -7.16 33.44 -2.92
CA GLN A 55 -7.06 32.00 -2.73
C GLN A 55 -8.06 31.57 -1.66
N PHE A 56 -8.68 30.41 -1.85
CA PHE A 56 -9.61 29.84 -0.89
C PHE A 56 -9.41 28.34 -0.77
N THR A 57 -9.80 27.83 0.40
CA THR A 57 -9.85 26.40 0.70
C THR A 57 -11.26 26.07 1.16
N LEU A 58 -11.91 25.11 0.52
CA LEU A 58 -13.21 24.61 0.89
C LEU A 58 -13.08 23.25 1.56
N HIS A 59 -13.84 23.08 2.64
CA HIS A 59 -14.07 21.79 3.28
C HIS A 59 -15.57 21.48 3.22
N PRO A 60 -15.95 20.19 3.16
CA PRO A 60 -17.35 19.80 3.31
C PRO A 60 -17.98 20.44 4.57
N GLY A 61 -19.14 21.05 4.42
CA GLY A 61 -19.87 21.71 5.52
C GLY A 61 -19.31 23.07 5.97
N SER A 62 -18.13 23.50 5.52
CA SER A 62 -17.52 24.78 5.89
C SER A 62 -17.39 25.71 4.68
N PRO A 63 -18.32 26.66 4.48
CA PRO A 63 -18.30 27.55 3.32
C PRO A 63 -17.30 28.69 3.50
N PHE A 64 -16.57 29.01 2.44
CA PHE A 64 -15.74 30.21 2.36
C PHE A 64 -16.60 31.44 2.09
N ARG A 65 -16.31 32.55 2.77
CA ARG A 65 -17.03 33.84 2.61
C ARG A 65 -16.04 34.95 2.28
N PHE A 66 -16.35 35.69 1.22
CA PHE A 66 -15.60 36.87 0.81
C PHE A 66 -16.56 37.95 0.32
N ASN A 67 -16.62 39.08 1.03
CA ASN A 67 -17.57 40.17 0.78
C ASN A 67 -19.02 39.63 0.70
N ASN A 68 -19.71 39.89 -0.40
CA ASN A 68 -21.08 39.42 -0.66
C ASN A 68 -21.12 38.03 -1.30
N ILE A 69 -19.98 37.36 -1.50
CA ILE A 69 -19.88 36.05 -2.16
C ILE A 69 -19.60 34.97 -1.11
N LYS A 70 -20.38 33.89 -1.18
CA LYS A 70 -20.21 32.68 -0.39
C LYS A 70 -19.96 31.52 -1.36
N LEU A 71 -18.90 30.77 -1.12
CA LEU A 71 -18.55 29.55 -1.84
C LEU A 71 -18.72 28.36 -0.89
N ALA A 72 -19.49 27.35 -1.31
CA ALA A 72 -19.69 26.14 -0.52
C ALA A 72 -19.42 24.92 -1.39
N LEU A 73 -18.65 23.96 -0.87
CA LEU A 73 -18.46 22.67 -1.53
C LEU A 73 -19.71 21.81 -1.27
N THR A 74 -20.48 21.52 -2.31
CA THR A 74 -21.73 20.75 -2.20
C THR A 74 -21.51 19.27 -2.43
N SER A 75 -20.63 18.92 -3.36
CA SER A 75 -20.31 17.54 -3.69
C SER A 75 -18.92 17.43 -4.31
N THR A 76 -18.32 16.26 -4.18
CA THR A 76 -17.07 15.92 -4.85
C THR A 76 -17.20 14.53 -5.43
N ILE A 77 -16.97 14.40 -6.73
CA ILE A 77 -16.75 13.10 -7.35
C ILE A 77 -15.23 12.93 -7.39
N SER A 78 -14.74 11.84 -6.83
CA SER A 78 -13.34 11.42 -6.97
C SER A 78 -13.33 10.04 -7.61
N PRO A 79 -12.37 9.74 -8.50
CA PRO A 79 -12.24 8.39 -9.03
C PRO A 79 -12.09 7.40 -7.88
N ASN A 80 -12.65 6.20 -8.02
CA ASN A 80 -12.57 5.17 -6.99
C ASN A 80 -11.12 4.67 -6.92
N HIS A 81 -10.32 5.30 -6.05
CA HIS A 81 -8.93 4.91 -5.87
C HIS A 81 -8.88 3.78 -4.84
N PRO A 82 -8.13 2.67 -5.08
CA PRO A 82 -7.85 1.65 -4.05
C PRO A 82 -6.85 2.14 -2.99
N ILE A 83 -6.35 3.36 -3.14
CA ILE A 83 -5.32 3.98 -2.31
C ILE A 83 -5.82 4.32 -0.90
N PRO A 84 -7.03 4.91 -0.71
CA PRO A 84 -7.59 5.19 0.60
C PRO A 84 -7.57 4.03 1.60
N SER A 85 -7.73 2.79 1.15
CA SER A 85 -7.69 1.57 1.98
C SER A 85 -6.30 0.94 2.11
N SER A 86 -5.24 1.66 1.73
CA SER A 86 -3.86 1.15 1.76
C SER A 86 -3.28 1.10 3.17
N TYR A 87 -2.28 0.23 3.33
CA TYR A 87 -1.46 0.17 4.53
C TYR A 87 -0.11 0.83 4.25
N PHE A 88 0.44 1.49 5.26
CA PHE A 88 1.72 2.16 5.19
C PHE A 88 2.65 1.64 6.28
N ILE A 89 3.94 1.57 5.96
CA ILE A 89 5.03 1.28 6.89
C ILE A 89 5.96 2.48 6.96
N THR A 90 6.46 2.78 8.15
CA THR A 90 7.47 3.82 8.35
C THR A 90 8.51 3.42 9.38
N ASP A 91 9.73 3.89 9.17
CA ASP A 91 10.82 3.87 10.14
C ASP A 91 11.12 5.26 10.73
N GLU A 92 10.13 6.17 10.68
CA GLU A 92 10.21 7.59 11.04
C GLU A 92 10.94 8.49 10.02
N ARG A 93 11.68 7.92 9.06
CA ARG A 93 12.37 8.69 8.00
C ARG A 93 11.71 8.51 6.64
N ILE A 94 11.39 7.26 6.32
CA ILE A 94 10.80 6.85 5.04
C ILE A 94 9.40 6.32 5.33
N ILE A 95 8.49 6.57 4.40
CA ILE A 95 7.15 5.99 4.40
C ILE A 95 7.00 5.23 3.10
N ALA A 96 6.53 3.99 3.19
CA ALA A 96 6.22 3.17 2.03
C ALA A 96 4.82 2.56 2.15
N ARG A 97 4.16 2.35 1.02
CA ARG A 97 2.92 1.57 0.93
C ARG A 97 3.26 0.08 0.96
N ILE A 98 2.44 -0.69 1.66
CA ILE A 98 2.58 -2.13 1.80
C ILE A 98 1.24 -2.83 1.56
N GLU A 99 1.32 -4.14 1.36
CA GLU A 99 0.14 -5.01 1.37
C GLU A 99 -0.57 -4.99 2.74
N PRO A 100 -1.87 -5.35 2.78
CA PRO A 100 -2.64 -5.35 4.02
C PRO A 100 -1.99 -6.13 5.16
N ALA A 101 -1.80 -5.44 6.28
CA ALA A 101 -1.28 -6.01 7.52
C ALA A 101 -2.19 -5.62 8.71
N PRO A 102 -3.43 -6.14 8.75
CA PRO A 102 -4.37 -5.81 9.82
C PRO A 102 -3.87 -6.28 11.17
N GLN A 103 -4.28 -5.58 12.22
CA GLN A 103 -3.90 -5.95 13.58
C GLN A 103 -4.39 -7.36 13.92
N ARG A 104 -3.56 -8.11 14.65
CA ARG A 104 -3.83 -9.49 15.12
C ARG A 104 -4.00 -10.53 14.00
N HIS A 105 -3.68 -10.17 12.76
CA HIS A 105 -3.61 -11.09 11.65
C HIS A 105 -2.14 -11.22 11.24
N PHE A 106 -1.68 -12.44 10.99
CA PHE A 106 -0.27 -12.73 10.74
C PHE A 106 -0.07 -13.38 9.37
N PRO A 107 -0.30 -12.63 8.25
CA PRO A 107 -0.12 -13.20 6.93
C PRO A 107 1.35 -13.60 6.70
N PRO A 108 1.62 -14.78 6.14
CA PRO A 108 2.97 -15.18 5.76
C PRO A 108 3.53 -14.22 4.70
N ASN A 109 4.86 -14.06 4.66
CA ASN A 109 5.57 -13.19 3.72
C ASN A 109 5.14 -11.71 3.73
N SER A 110 4.50 -11.26 4.81
CA SER A 110 4.02 -9.89 4.95
C SER A 110 4.75 -9.17 6.11
N PRO A 111 4.77 -7.83 6.11
CA PRO A 111 5.23 -7.06 7.27
C PRO A 111 4.34 -7.29 8.52
N GLY A 112 3.13 -7.84 8.34
CA GLY A 112 2.20 -8.18 9.41
C GLY A 112 2.47 -9.52 10.11
N LEU A 113 3.46 -10.31 9.67
CA LEU A 113 3.77 -11.62 10.26
C LEU A 113 4.14 -11.55 11.76
N LEU A 114 4.82 -10.47 12.16
CA LEU A 114 5.25 -10.20 13.52
C LEU A 114 4.74 -8.83 13.95
N GLN A 115 3.85 -8.78 14.94
CA GLN A 115 3.24 -7.53 15.37
C GLN A 115 3.51 -7.25 16.85
N CYS A 116 3.58 -5.97 17.17
CA CYS A 116 3.69 -5.45 18.53
C CYS A 116 2.56 -4.47 18.75
N LYS A 117 1.99 -4.45 19.96
CA LYS A 117 0.93 -3.48 20.29
C LYS A 117 1.49 -2.06 20.42
N THR A 118 2.69 -1.93 21.00
CA THR A 118 3.31 -0.63 21.26
C THR A 118 4.78 -0.57 20.81
N LYS A 119 5.33 0.65 20.70
CA LYS A 119 6.77 0.87 20.45
C LYS A 119 7.63 0.31 21.59
N LYS A 120 7.13 0.33 22.84
CA LYS A 120 7.83 -0.25 24.00
C LYS A 120 7.90 -1.78 23.89
N ASP A 121 6.80 -2.42 23.52
CA ASP A 121 6.78 -3.87 23.23
C ASP A 121 7.71 -4.22 22.06
N ALA A 122 7.76 -3.34 21.05
CA ALA A 122 8.72 -3.46 19.96
C ALA A 122 10.17 -3.43 20.47
N ALA A 123 10.52 -2.53 21.37
CA ALA A 123 11.87 -2.47 21.94
C ALA A 123 12.23 -3.68 22.81
N SER A 124 11.30 -4.16 23.64
CA SER A 124 11.51 -5.33 24.52
C SER A 124 11.31 -6.69 23.83
N PHE A 125 11.04 -6.68 22.53
CA PHE A 125 10.68 -7.85 21.75
C PHE A 125 9.45 -8.64 22.28
N ASN A 126 8.50 -7.97 22.94
CA ASN A 126 7.24 -8.58 23.37
C ASN A 126 6.27 -8.67 22.18
N ARG A 127 6.27 -9.82 21.49
CA ARG A 127 5.63 -10.00 20.18
C ARG A 127 4.36 -10.83 20.23
N MET A 128 3.47 -10.56 19.29
CA MET A 128 2.41 -11.48 18.87
C MET A 128 2.78 -12.07 17.50
N PHE A 129 2.77 -13.40 17.39
CA PHE A 129 2.95 -14.12 16.12
C PHE A 129 2.19 -15.44 16.15
N SER A 130 1.84 -15.96 14.97
CA SER A 130 1.08 -17.20 14.88
C SER A 130 1.98 -18.41 15.14
N LYS A 131 1.47 -19.40 15.89
CA LYS A 131 2.14 -20.71 16.02
C LYS A 131 2.32 -21.38 14.65
N ARG A 132 1.46 -21.09 13.68
CA ARG A 132 1.54 -21.63 12.32
C ARG A 132 2.46 -20.83 11.39
N SER A 133 3.16 -19.81 11.90
CA SER A 133 4.05 -18.98 11.07
C SER A 133 5.28 -19.72 10.58
N CYS A 134 5.77 -20.74 11.31
CA CYS A 134 6.93 -21.53 10.91
C CYS A 134 6.55 -23.00 10.78
N THR A 135 7.16 -23.68 9.81
CA THR A 135 6.98 -25.11 9.58
C THR A 135 8.18 -25.85 10.13
N CYS A 136 7.97 -26.71 11.14
CA CYS A 136 9.02 -27.52 11.73
C CYS A 136 8.86 -28.98 11.35
N THR A 137 9.93 -29.58 10.83
CA THR A 137 10.00 -31.00 10.48
C THR A 137 10.86 -31.73 11.51
N LYS A 138 10.35 -32.84 12.03
CA LYS A 138 11.08 -33.69 12.97
C LYS A 138 12.16 -34.45 12.21
N ARG A 139 13.39 -34.44 12.71
CA ARG A 139 14.48 -35.33 12.30
C ARG A 139 14.87 -36.21 13.48
N VAL A 140 15.83 -37.10 13.26
CA VAL A 140 16.24 -38.12 14.23
C VAL A 140 16.64 -37.52 15.59
N TYR A 141 17.39 -36.42 15.61
CA TYR A 141 17.92 -35.83 16.85
C TYR A 141 17.57 -34.35 17.05
N TYR A 142 16.90 -33.72 16.09
CA TYR A 142 16.57 -32.30 16.16
C TYR A 142 15.35 -31.96 15.30
N ALA A 143 14.73 -30.81 15.56
CA ALA A 143 13.68 -30.27 14.72
C ALA A 143 14.28 -29.23 13.76
N ALA A 144 14.01 -29.37 12.46
CA ALA A 144 14.39 -28.39 11.45
C ALA A 144 13.20 -27.48 11.15
N CYS A 145 13.30 -26.20 11.52
CA CYS A 145 12.23 -25.21 11.32
C CYS A 145 12.57 -24.26 10.18
N SER A 146 11.62 -24.07 9.27
CA SER A 146 11.68 -23.07 8.21
C SER A 146 10.60 -22.01 8.47
N CYS A 147 10.99 -20.74 8.39
CA CYS A 147 10.12 -19.60 8.65
C CYS A 147 10.10 -18.66 7.43
N PRO A 148 8.96 -18.02 7.12
CA PRO A 148 8.87 -16.97 6.12
C PRO A 148 9.85 -15.84 6.39
N ASN A 149 10.33 -15.20 5.33
CA ASN A 149 11.21 -14.04 5.46
C ASN A 149 10.44 -12.85 6.07
N GLY A 150 10.81 -12.48 7.29
CA GLY A 150 10.26 -11.34 8.03
C GLY A 150 11.12 -10.08 7.95
N THR A 151 12.00 -9.95 6.95
CA THR A 151 12.92 -8.80 6.88
C THR A 151 12.17 -7.52 6.52
N MET A 152 11.79 -6.74 7.54
CA MET A 152 11.03 -5.49 7.40
C MET A 152 11.66 -4.48 6.42
N SER A 153 12.99 -4.48 6.36
CA SER A 153 13.73 -3.54 5.52
C SER A 153 13.56 -3.80 4.01
N SER A 154 13.13 -4.99 3.60
CA SER A 154 12.79 -5.27 2.20
C SER A 154 11.51 -4.54 1.76
N PHE A 155 10.50 -4.48 2.64
CA PHE A 155 9.21 -3.85 2.35
C PHE A 155 9.30 -2.32 2.25
N ILE A 156 10.16 -1.69 3.05
CA ILE A 156 10.33 -0.23 3.02
C ILE A 156 11.25 0.24 1.89
N ARG A 157 12.23 -0.58 1.45
CA ARG A 157 13.26 -0.18 0.48
C ARG A 157 12.82 -0.25 -0.97
N ASN A 158 11.65 -0.80 -1.29
CA ASN A 158 11.14 -0.83 -2.65
C ASN A 158 10.84 0.62 -3.13
N PRO A 159 11.60 1.17 -4.10
CA PRO A 159 11.44 2.55 -4.53
C PRO A 159 10.05 2.85 -5.10
N HIS A 160 9.40 1.87 -5.74
CA HIS A 160 8.06 2.04 -6.33
C HIS A 160 6.96 2.22 -5.28
N ASN A 161 7.21 1.81 -4.05
CA ASN A 161 6.25 1.90 -2.96
C ASN A 161 6.58 3.02 -1.98
N GLN A 162 7.70 3.72 -2.13
CA GLN A 162 8.07 4.83 -1.26
C GLN A 162 7.31 6.11 -1.65
N LEU A 163 6.99 6.92 -0.65
CA LEU A 163 6.46 8.25 -0.89
C LEU A 163 7.55 9.18 -1.47
N PRO A 164 7.19 10.06 -2.43
CA PRO A 164 5.86 10.26 -3.01
C PRO A 164 5.45 9.13 -3.97
N ILE A 165 4.25 8.58 -3.79
CA ILE A 165 3.69 7.59 -4.72
C ILE A 165 2.93 8.35 -5.79
N LEU A 166 3.46 8.33 -7.01
CA LEU A 166 2.85 8.96 -8.17
C LEU A 166 2.10 7.90 -8.98
N THR A 167 0.80 8.09 -9.16
CA THR A 167 -0.04 7.30 -10.06
C THR A 167 -0.56 8.22 -11.17
N LYS A 168 -1.15 7.64 -12.23
CA LYS A 168 -1.71 8.43 -13.34
C LYS A 168 -2.79 9.41 -12.84
N GLN A 169 -3.61 9.00 -11.88
CA GLN A 169 -4.78 9.75 -11.42
C GLN A 169 -4.57 10.48 -10.10
N ALA A 170 -3.61 10.07 -9.27
CA ALA A 170 -3.36 10.70 -7.97
C ALA A 170 -1.88 10.63 -7.56
N ALA A 171 -1.48 11.57 -6.70
CA ALA A 171 -0.21 11.58 -6.01
C ALA A 171 -0.44 11.47 -4.50
N ILE A 172 0.22 10.52 -3.84
CA ILE A 172 0.29 10.47 -2.38
C ILE A 172 1.58 11.15 -1.96
N LEU A 173 1.44 12.18 -1.13
CA LEU A 173 2.52 13.04 -0.69
C LEU A 173 2.59 13.00 0.83
N ASN A 174 3.82 13.11 1.35
CA ASN A 174 4.04 13.35 2.77
C ASN A 174 4.14 14.85 3.02
N LYS A 175 3.21 15.41 3.82
CA LYS A 175 3.26 16.81 4.25
C LYS A 175 3.39 16.86 5.78
N GLY A 176 4.64 16.85 6.23
CA GLY A 176 4.97 16.84 7.66
C GLY A 176 4.51 15.55 8.35
N PHE A 177 3.51 15.66 9.24
CA PHE A 177 2.93 14.53 9.98
C PHE A 177 1.67 13.94 9.31
N THR A 178 1.24 14.49 8.18
CA THR A 178 0.01 14.09 7.49
C THR A 178 0.31 13.57 6.09
N LEU A 179 -0.38 12.49 5.69
CA LEU A 179 -0.39 12.06 4.30
C LEU A 179 -1.48 12.80 3.56
N MET A 180 -1.16 13.28 2.36
CA MET A 180 -2.12 13.94 1.48
C MET A 180 -2.20 13.19 0.17
N MET A 181 -3.43 12.93 -0.27
CA MET A 181 -3.69 12.42 -1.60
C MET A 181 -4.17 13.58 -2.48
N LYS A 182 -3.34 13.98 -3.44
CA LYS A 182 -3.71 14.96 -4.45
C LYS A 182 -4.22 14.22 -5.67
N SER A 183 -5.52 14.34 -5.96
CA SER A 183 -6.06 13.87 -7.23
C SER A 183 -5.55 14.77 -8.35
N SER A 184 -4.99 14.15 -9.39
CA SER A 184 -4.41 14.82 -10.56
C SER A 184 -5.40 14.88 -11.72
N ILE A 185 -6.32 13.90 -11.81
CA ILE A 185 -7.22 13.69 -12.95
C ILE A 185 -8.54 13.10 -12.45
N GLY A 186 -9.67 13.55 -13.02
CA GLY A 186 -10.98 12.91 -12.85
C GLY A 186 -11.72 13.24 -11.56
N SER A 187 -11.22 14.19 -10.76
CA SER A 187 -11.99 14.76 -9.65
C SER A 187 -12.88 15.90 -10.16
N ALA A 188 -14.18 15.84 -9.86
CA ALA A 188 -15.15 16.88 -10.20
C ALA A 188 -15.79 17.44 -8.92
N PRO A 189 -15.27 18.56 -8.38
CA PRO A 189 -15.90 19.27 -7.28
C PRO A 189 -17.04 20.15 -7.80
N THR A 190 -18.18 20.09 -7.12
CA THR A 190 -19.30 21.01 -7.33
C THR A 190 -19.27 22.08 -6.25
N VAL A 191 -19.12 23.32 -6.68
CA VAL A 191 -19.07 24.49 -5.79
C VAL A 191 -20.32 25.32 -6.01
N GLN A 192 -21.10 25.51 -4.95
CA GLN A 192 -22.22 26.45 -4.94
C GLN A 192 -21.69 27.86 -4.69
N ILE A 193 -22.05 28.77 -5.59
CA ILE A 193 -21.75 30.19 -5.49
C ILE A 193 -23.04 30.91 -5.12
N SER A 194 -23.03 31.64 -4.00
CA SER A 194 -24.14 32.48 -3.56
C SER A 194 -23.63 33.92 -3.43
N ALA A 195 -24.30 34.87 -4.10
CA ALA A 195 -23.91 36.27 -4.08
C ALA A 195 -25.08 37.14 -3.59
N LYS A 196 -24.90 37.90 -2.51
CA LYS A 196 -25.94 38.76 -1.95
C LYS A 196 -26.11 40.02 -2.80
N GLY A 197 -27.33 40.26 -3.28
CA GLY A 197 -27.67 41.45 -4.07
C GLY A 197 -27.11 41.45 -5.50
N LEU A 198 -26.67 40.30 -6.01
CA LEU A 198 -26.19 40.13 -7.38
C LEU A 198 -26.99 39.05 -8.10
N VAL A 199 -27.18 39.20 -9.40
CA VAL A 199 -27.82 38.20 -10.27
C VAL A 199 -26.83 37.72 -11.32
N MET A 200 -26.89 36.44 -11.67
CA MET A 200 -26.04 35.87 -12.71
C MET A 200 -26.57 36.31 -14.08
N ALA A 201 -25.82 37.16 -14.78
CA ALA A 201 -26.17 37.57 -16.15
C ALA A 201 -25.74 36.52 -17.18
N SER A 202 -24.54 35.95 -17.04
CA SER A 202 -24.03 34.92 -17.93
C SER A 202 -22.97 34.06 -17.25
N LYS A 203 -22.78 32.84 -17.78
CA LYS A 203 -21.71 31.91 -17.41
C LYS A 203 -20.93 31.57 -18.68
N LYS A 204 -19.62 31.77 -18.67
CA LYS A 204 -18.75 31.49 -19.81
C LYS A 204 -17.57 30.62 -19.37
N ASN A 205 -17.29 29.56 -20.13
CA ASN A 205 -16.05 28.79 -20.02
C ASN A 205 -15.41 28.76 -21.41
N ASN A 206 -14.26 29.42 -21.57
CA ASN A 206 -13.57 29.52 -22.86
C ASN A 206 -12.40 28.54 -22.98
N ASN A 207 -12.22 27.64 -22.02
CA ASN A 207 -11.04 26.80 -22.01
C ASN A 207 -11.15 25.73 -23.11
N THR A 208 -10.31 25.86 -24.13
CA THR A 208 -10.19 24.92 -25.25
C THR A 208 -9.02 24.01 -25.02
N CYS A 209 -9.10 22.77 -25.51
CA CYS A 209 -8.05 21.78 -25.40
C CYS A 209 -7.61 21.35 -26.79
N LYS A 210 -6.31 21.12 -26.95
CA LYS A 210 -5.72 20.51 -28.14
C LYS A 210 -4.94 19.29 -27.71
N VAL A 211 -5.36 18.11 -28.16
CA VAL A 211 -4.70 16.83 -27.89
C VAL A 211 -4.04 16.33 -29.16
N GLN A 212 -2.79 15.88 -29.05
CA GLN A 212 -2.08 15.19 -30.11
C GLN A 212 -1.64 13.82 -29.60
N MET A 213 -1.95 12.77 -30.35
CA MET A 213 -1.58 11.40 -30.01
C MET A 213 -0.44 10.93 -30.91
N GLN A 214 0.50 10.19 -30.33
CA GLN A 214 1.54 9.49 -31.08
C GLN A 214 1.03 8.13 -31.57
N THR A 215 1.84 7.47 -32.40
CA THR A 215 1.57 6.11 -32.88
C THR A 215 1.43 5.15 -31.70
N LEU A 216 0.40 4.32 -31.74
CA LEU A 216 0.12 3.27 -30.77
C LEU A 216 1.07 2.07 -30.98
N SER A 217 1.60 1.53 -29.88
CA SER A 217 2.47 0.35 -29.88
C SER A 217 2.13 -0.59 -28.71
N ASP A 218 2.84 -1.71 -28.60
CA ASP A 218 2.65 -2.81 -27.63
C ASP A 218 1.62 -3.85 -28.12
N CYS A 219 0.98 -4.58 -27.21
CA CYS A 219 0.22 -5.79 -27.56
C CYS A 219 -1.30 -5.62 -27.72
N TYR A 220 -1.90 -6.52 -28.51
CA TYR A 220 -3.35 -6.76 -28.57
C TYR A 220 -3.70 -8.10 -27.89
N GLN A 221 -4.93 -8.24 -27.39
CA GLN A 221 -5.40 -9.42 -26.62
C GLN A 221 -4.55 -9.78 -25.38
N CYS A 222 -3.96 -8.78 -24.72
CA CYS A 222 -3.11 -8.96 -23.55
C CYS A 222 -3.57 -8.11 -22.35
N ILE A 223 -3.22 -8.52 -21.14
CA ILE A 223 -3.47 -7.77 -19.90
C ILE A 223 -2.62 -6.49 -19.86
N ARG A 224 -1.44 -6.46 -20.48
CA ARG A 224 -0.61 -5.25 -20.55
C ARG A 224 -1.26 -4.13 -21.35
N GLY A 225 -1.95 -4.46 -22.43
CA GLY A 225 -2.59 -3.54 -23.37
C GLY A 225 -1.62 -2.70 -24.20
N ALA A 226 -2.16 -2.02 -25.21
CA ALA A 226 -1.45 -1.11 -26.10
C ALA A 226 -1.25 0.27 -25.45
N THR A 227 -0.14 0.95 -25.74
CA THR A 227 0.14 2.29 -25.19
C THR A 227 0.50 3.31 -26.25
N THR A 228 0.15 4.57 -26.00
CA THR A 228 0.56 5.73 -26.81
C THR A 228 0.85 6.91 -25.90
N ASN A 229 1.78 7.77 -26.29
CA ASN A 229 1.98 9.05 -25.64
C ASN A 229 1.10 10.10 -26.29
N ALA A 230 0.35 10.83 -25.47
CA ALA A 230 -0.45 11.96 -25.90
C ALA A 230 0.05 13.24 -25.25
N SER A 231 0.11 14.33 -26.01
CA SER A 231 0.34 15.68 -25.50
C SER A 231 -0.97 16.46 -25.48
N CYS A 232 -1.23 17.23 -24.42
CA CYS A 232 -2.39 18.10 -24.34
C CYS A 232 -2.02 19.50 -23.88
N VAL A 233 -2.56 20.50 -24.58
CA VAL A 233 -2.42 21.92 -24.25
C VAL A 233 -3.81 22.51 -24.06
N SER A 234 -4.00 23.27 -22.98
CA SER A 234 -5.22 24.05 -22.73
C SER A 234 -4.99 25.55 -22.96
N SER A 235 -6.04 26.31 -23.27
CA SER A 235 -5.89 27.73 -23.64
C SER A 235 -5.76 28.69 -22.45
N GLU A 236 -6.41 28.41 -21.32
CA GLU A 236 -6.41 29.34 -20.17
C GLU A 236 -5.92 28.70 -18.87
N GLY A 237 -6.41 27.51 -18.53
CA GLY A 237 -6.16 26.88 -17.23
C GLY A 237 -6.02 25.38 -17.29
N GLU A 238 -5.59 24.76 -16.19
CA GLU A 238 -5.50 23.30 -16.11
C GLU A 238 -6.88 22.66 -16.17
N GLU A 239 -7.04 21.62 -17.01
CA GLU A 239 -8.31 20.89 -17.18
C GLU A 239 -8.09 19.39 -17.27
N THR A 240 -9.16 18.64 -17.02
CA THR A 240 -9.23 17.22 -17.37
C THR A 240 -10.05 17.06 -18.64
N THR A 241 -9.46 16.42 -19.65
CA THR A 241 -10.15 16.01 -20.87
C THR A 241 -10.46 14.51 -20.85
N GLN A 242 -11.60 14.14 -21.43
CA GLN A 242 -11.98 12.75 -21.66
C GLN A 242 -11.69 12.38 -23.11
N ILE A 243 -10.99 11.27 -23.31
CA ILE A 243 -10.61 10.73 -24.61
C ILE A 243 -11.33 9.39 -24.78
N GLU A 244 -12.18 9.30 -25.78
CA GLU A 244 -12.99 8.12 -26.07
C GLU A 244 -12.62 7.56 -27.44
N CYS A 245 -12.05 6.36 -27.49
CA CYS A 245 -11.64 5.67 -28.71
C CYS A 245 -12.34 4.31 -28.76
N GLY A 246 -13.41 4.17 -29.55
CA GLY A 246 -14.26 2.97 -29.53
C GLY A 246 -14.89 2.76 -28.15
N ASN A 247 -14.63 1.61 -27.51
CA ASN A 247 -15.14 1.29 -26.17
C ASN A 247 -14.21 1.71 -25.02
N ALA A 248 -13.06 2.33 -25.33
CA ALA A 248 -12.07 2.71 -24.33
C ALA A 248 -12.18 4.20 -23.99
N THR A 249 -12.34 4.49 -22.70
CA THR A 249 -12.35 5.86 -22.17
C THR A 249 -11.12 6.10 -21.31
N ASN A 250 -10.35 7.13 -21.65
CA ASN A 250 -9.19 7.59 -20.90
C ASN A 250 -9.42 9.03 -20.43
N LEU A 251 -8.80 9.39 -19.30
CA LEU A 251 -8.77 10.76 -18.81
C LEU A 251 -7.35 11.30 -18.86
N MET A 252 -7.19 12.56 -19.24
CA MET A 252 -5.89 13.19 -19.39
C MET A 252 -5.93 14.62 -18.84
N LYS A 253 -4.83 15.05 -18.20
CA LYS A 253 -4.65 16.43 -17.78
C LYS A 253 -4.12 17.27 -18.95
N CYS A 254 -4.64 18.48 -19.08
CA CYS A 254 -4.18 19.50 -20.01
C CYS A 254 -3.74 20.73 -19.23
N THR A 255 -2.62 21.34 -19.60
CA THR A 255 -2.14 22.60 -19.00
C THR A 255 -1.76 23.60 -20.10
N PRO A 256 -1.69 24.90 -19.77
CA PRO A 256 -1.24 25.91 -20.74
C PRO A 256 0.20 25.70 -21.23
N GLN A 257 1.06 25.10 -20.39
CA GLN A 257 2.45 24.78 -20.75
C GLN A 257 2.57 23.50 -21.60
N GLY A 258 1.50 22.71 -21.68
CA GLY A 258 1.50 21.40 -22.28
C GLY A 258 1.90 20.29 -21.31
N THR A 259 1.16 19.20 -21.35
CA THR A 259 1.45 17.97 -20.58
C THR A 259 1.47 16.77 -21.49
N SER A 260 2.47 15.90 -21.30
CA SER A 260 2.53 14.59 -21.95
C SER A 260 2.06 13.50 -20.99
N SER A 261 1.29 12.54 -21.48
CA SER A 261 0.76 11.42 -20.69
C SER A 261 0.68 10.15 -21.53
N GLN A 262 1.07 9.03 -20.94
CA GLN A 262 0.95 7.71 -21.58
C GLN A 262 -0.46 7.16 -21.36
N LEU A 263 -1.22 7.03 -22.44
CA LEU A 263 -2.55 6.43 -22.48
C LEU A 263 -2.43 4.93 -22.74
N ARG A 264 -3.37 4.15 -22.19
CA ARG A 264 -3.43 2.70 -22.37
C ARG A 264 -4.79 2.30 -22.91
N PHE A 265 -4.78 1.39 -23.87
CA PHE A 265 -5.96 0.90 -24.56
C PHE A 265 -5.88 -0.62 -24.67
N HIS A 266 -7.03 -1.28 -24.68
CA HIS A 266 -7.11 -2.72 -24.89
C HIS A 266 -7.85 -2.95 -26.20
N PHE A 267 -7.17 -3.59 -27.15
CA PHE A 267 -7.70 -3.93 -28.45
C PHE A 267 -7.66 -5.43 -28.69
N THR A 268 -8.56 -5.90 -29.53
CA THR A 268 -8.67 -7.31 -29.95
C THR A 268 -8.04 -7.56 -31.31
N GLU A 269 -7.62 -6.51 -32.01
CA GLU A 269 -7.11 -6.54 -33.38
C GLU A 269 -5.69 -5.94 -33.44
N SER A 270 -4.92 -6.36 -34.46
CA SER A 270 -3.52 -5.94 -34.62
C SER A 270 -3.35 -4.58 -35.29
N ARG A 271 -4.24 -4.18 -36.22
CA ARG A 271 -4.13 -2.91 -36.93
C ARG A 271 -5.21 -1.94 -36.45
N ILE A 272 -4.78 -0.85 -35.83
CA ILE A 272 -5.68 0.17 -35.28
C ILE A 272 -5.60 1.42 -36.15
N ASP A 273 -6.76 1.87 -36.64
CA ASP A 273 -6.97 3.17 -37.26
C ASP A 273 -8.37 3.65 -36.87
N THR A 274 -8.47 4.45 -35.81
CA THR A 274 -9.75 4.86 -35.24
C THR A 274 -9.75 6.34 -34.88
N ASN A 275 -10.93 6.95 -34.95
CA ASN A 275 -11.14 8.33 -34.54
C ASN A 275 -11.55 8.36 -33.06
N CYS A 276 -10.77 9.08 -32.26
CA CYS A 276 -11.04 9.33 -30.86
C CYS A 276 -11.77 10.66 -30.68
N THR A 277 -12.84 10.63 -29.90
CA THR A 277 -13.57 11.84 -29.48
C THR A 277 -12.94 12.39 -28.20
N ILE A 278 -12.50 13.64 -28.26
CA ILE A 278 -11.89 14.37 -27.15
C ILE A 278 -12.91 15.37 -26.64
N THR A 279 -13.38 15.17 -25.42
CA THR A 279 -14.37 16.04 -24.76
C THR A 279 -13.66 17.03 -23.84
N CYS A 280 -13.91 18.31 -24.07
CA CYS A 280 -13.45 19.40 -23.21
C CYS A 280 -14.59 20.37 -22.85
N PRO A 281 -14.41 21.22 -21.82
CA PRO A 281 -15.49 22.09 -21.33
C PRO A 281 -16.08 23.04 -22.37
N SER A 282 -15.31 23.43 -23.39
CA SER A 282 -15.75 24.30 -24.49
C SER A 282 -16.30 23.55 -25.70
N GLY A 283 -16.19 22.22 -25.76
CA GLY A 283 -16.68 21.40 -26.87
C GLY A 283 -15.86 20.15 -27.14
N ASN A 284 -16.23 19.45 -28.21
CA ASN A 284 -15.63 18.19 -28.62
C ASN A 284 -14.70 18.38 -29.83
N THR A 285 -13.57 17.69 -29.82
CA THR A 285 -12.62 17.63 -30.94
C THR A 285 -12.33 16.18 -31.29
N VAL A 286 -11.81 15.91 -32.50
CA VAL A 286 -11.50 14.55 -32.97
C VAL A 286 -10.00 14.43 -33.21
N ALA A 287 -9.41 13.31 -32.79
CA ALA A 287 -8.03 12.95 -33.09
C ALA A 287 -7.94 11.50 -33.57
N THR A 288 -7.09 11.24 -34.55
CA THR A 288 -6.87 9.89 -35.10
C THR A 288 -5.84 9.13 -34.27
N LEU A 289 -6.18 7.91 -33.85
CA LEU A 289 -5.27 6.97 -33.20
C LEU A 289 -4.91 5.86 -34.18
N ARG A 290 -3.60 5.69 -34.45
CA ARG A 290 -3.08 4.72 -35.41
C ARG A 290 -1.94 3.90 -34.82
N GLY A 291 -1.87 2.62 -35.17
CA GLY A 291 -0.74 1.77 -34.82
C GLY A 291 -0.90 0.32 -35.27
N GLN A 292 0.20 -0.43 -35.16
CA GLN A 292 0.24 -1.86 -35.42
C GLN A 292 0.77 -2.57 -34.18
N LEU A 293 -0.01 -3.51 -33.66
CA LEU A 293 0.16 -4.18 -32.37
C LEU A 293 0.62 -5.62 -32.57
N GLU A 294 1.37 -6.11 -31.58
CA GLU A 294 1.90 -7.48 -31.58
C GLU A 294 1.04 -8.42 -30.73
N PHE A 295 0.99 -9.70 -31.11
CA PHE A 295 0.27 -10.71 -30.34
C PHE A 295 1.16 -11.25 -29.21
N VAL A 296 0.62 -11.35 -27.99
CA VAL A 296 1.33 -11.93 -26.84
C VAL A 296 0.49 -13.04 -26.21
N ASN A 297 1.06 -14.23 -26.08
CA ASN A 297 0.43 -15.36 -25.39
C ASN A 297 0.84 -15.35 -23.90
N GLU A 298 -0.02 -14.87 -23.01
CA GLU A 298 0.29 -14.62 -21.58
C GLU A 298 0.28 -15.88 -20.67
N GLY A 299 0.46 -17.08 -21.22
CA GLY A 299 0.37 -18.36 -20.49
C GLY A 299 1.55 -18.77 -19.58
N THR A 300 2.58 -17.93 -19.35
CA THR A 300 3.89 -18.42 -18.81
C THR A 300 4.56 -17.55 -17.73
N TYR A 301 3.82 -16.97 -16.77
CA TYR A 301 4.45 -16.32 -15.60
C TYR A 301 3.86 -16.80 -14.26
N LEU A 302 4.46 -17.85 -13.69
CA LEU A 302 4.40 -18.16 -12.26
C LEU A 302 5.83 -18.10 -11.71
N THR A 303 6.13 -17.07 -10.91
CA THR A 303 7.44 -16.82 -10.31
C THR A 303 7.68 -17.69 -9.08
N GLU A 304 8.91 -18.22 -8.99
CA GLU A 304 9.42 -19.05 -7.89
C GLU A 304 9.49 -18.30 -6.55
N ILE A 305 8.95 -18.91 -5.49
CA ILE A 305 9.03 -18.40 -4.12
C ILE A 305 10.33 -18.89 -3.49
N HIS A 306 11.26 -17.96 -3.22
CA HIS A 306 12.49 -18.26 -2.47
C HIS A 306 12.22 -18.31 -0.95
N SER A 307 12.37 -19.48 -0.32
CA SER A 307 12.39 -19.65 1.14
C SER A 307 13.82 -19.57 1.71
N ILE A 308 14.00 -18.93 2.86
CA ILE A 308 15.29 -18.87 3.57
C ILE A 308 15.33 -19.96 4.65
N ASN A 309 16.25 -20.90 4.54
CA ASN A 309 16.53 -21.89 5.59
C ASN A 309 17.45 -21.29 6.66
N ALA A 310 16.99 -21.25 7.91
CA ALA A 310 17.83 -20.90 9.06
C ALA A 310 18.08 -22.17 9.89
N ASN A 311 19.15 -22.90 9.57
CA ASN A 311 19.64 -23.99 10.41
C ASN A 311 20.67 -23.43 11.39
N LYS A 312 20.37 -23.45 12.69
CA LYS A 312 21.39 -23.31 13.72
C LYS A 312 21.40 -24.61 14.54
N PRO A 313 22.41 -25.49 14.38
CA PRO A 313 22.52 -26.65 15.24
C PRO A 313 22.85 -26.17 16.66
N SER A 314 21.96 -26.47 17.61
CA SER A 314 22.29 -26.41 19.04
C SER A 314 23.12 -27.64 19.37
N ASN A 315 24.43 -27.58 19.09
CA ASN A 315 25.37 -28.44 19.80
C ASN A 315 25.50 -27.88 21.20
N ASN A 316 24.69 -28.39 22.13
CA ASN A 316 24.97 -28.45 23.55
C ASN A 316 24.01 -29.49 24.13
N GLY A 317 24.51 -30.70 24.31
CA GLY A 317 23.87 -31.66 25.21
C GLY A 317 23.76 -31.03 26.58
N ILE A 318 22.60 -31.15 27.20
CA ILE A 318 22.38 -30.71 28.58
C ILE A 318 23.30 -31.57 29.45
N HIS A 319 24.37 -30.98 29.99
CA HIS A 319 25.27 -31.69 30.87
C HIS A 319 24.55 -31.89 32.21
N PHE A 320 24.64 -33.09 32.80
CA PHE A 320 23.99 -33.47 34.07
C PHE A 320 24.24 -32.47 35.23
N LYS A 321 25.28 -31.64 35.14
CA LYS A 321 25.60 -30.57 36.09
C LYS A 321 24.63 -29.38 36.05
N ASP A 322 24.01 -29.08 34.91
CA ASP A 322 23.06 -27.97 34.78
C ASP A 322 21.70 -28.32 35.41
N VAL A 323 21.32 -29.60 35.40
CA VAL A 323 20.12 -30.12 36.07
C VAL A 323 20.28 -30.09 37.59
N LEU A 324 21.47 -30.45 38.09
CA LEU A 324 21.81 -30.35 39.51
C LEU A 324 21.81 -28.90 40.03
N ASN A 325 22.31 -27.94 39.24
CA ASN A 325 22.27 -26.52 39.61
C ASN A 325 20.84 -25.94 39.64
N LEU A 326 19.91 -26.49 38.83
CA LEU A 326 18.50 -26.11 38.88
C LEU A 326 17.80 -26.68 40.13
N PHE A 327 18.10 -27.93 40.50
CA PHE A 327 17.55 -28.58 41.69
C PHE A 327 18.07 -27.97 43.00
N GLU A 328 19.34 -27.57 43.08
CA GLU A 328 19.85 -26.85 44.25
C GLU A 328 19.15 -25.49 44.43
N LYS A 329 18.86 -24.78 43.34
CA LYS A 329 18.14 -23.49 43.38
C LYS A 329 16.68 -23.63 43.79
N ILE A 330 16.03 -24.74 43.42
CA ILE A 330 14.64 -25.02 43.79
C ILE A 330 14.55 -25.50 45.25
N SER A 331 15.51 -26.31 45.74
CA SER A 331 15.53 -26.79 47.13
C SER A 331 15.80 -25.71 48.17
N LYS A 332 16.49 -24.61 47.80
CA LYS A 332 16.76 -23.48 48.69
C LYS A 332 15.58 -22.49 48.83
N SER A 333 14.49 -22.69 48.08
CA SER A 333 13.34 -21.76 48.06
C SER A 333 12.12 -22.22 48.88
N PHE A 334 12.10 -23.46 49.39
CA PHE A 334 11.00 -23.96 50.23
C PHE A 334 11.52 -24.92 51.32
N PRO A 335 11.58 -24.50 52.60
CA PRO A 335 11.61 -25.43 53.72
C PRO A 335 10.16 -25.77 54.11
N ILE A 336 9.85 -27.04 54.41
CA ILE A 336 8.90 -27.55 55.43
C ILE A 336 8.71 -29.07 55.23
N PRO A 337 8.48 -29.85 56.32
CA PRO A 337 9.01 -31.20 56.49
C PRO A 337 8.04 -32.35 56.19
N PHE A 338 8.66 -33.52 56.06
CA PHE A 338 8.15 -34.90 56.05
C PHE A 338 6.85 -35.14 56.84
N ASP A 339 5.89 -35.89 56.28
CA ASP A 339 5.79 -37.33 56.56
C ASP A 339 4.70 -38.07 55.76
N PHE A 340 5.04 -39.31 55.35
CA PHE A 340 4.21 -40.42 54.86
C PHE A 340 3.23 -40.21 53.70
N PHE A 341 3.64 -40.57 52.48
CA PHE A 341 3.08 -41.71 51.73
C PHE A 341 4.03 -42.09 50.60
N SER A 342 4.33 -43.38 50.48
CA SER A 342 5.23 -43.92 49.47
C SER A 342 4.68 -43.72 48.05
N PHE A 343 5.33 -42.88 47.25
CA PHE A 343 5.38 -43.09 45.82
C PHE A 343 6.82 -43.39 45.44
N LYS A 344 7.10 -44.67 45.16
CA LYS A 344 8.23 -45.07 44.33
C LYS A 344 8.04 -44.39 42.97
N PHE A 345 8.57 -43.19 42.78
CA PHE A 345 8.78 -42.65 41.45
C PHE A 345 9.97 -43.39 40.87
N TYR A 346 9.67 -44.43 40.09
CA TYR A 346 10.58 -44.88 39.05
C TYR A 346 10.88 -43.66 38.18
N LEU A 347 12.14 -43.22 38.18
CA LEU A 347 12.65 -42.28 37.22
C LEU A 347 12.65 -43.00 35.87
N ALA A 348 11.50 -43.03 35.20
CA ALA A 348 11.43 -43.37 33.81
C ALA A 348 12.13 -42.21 33.07
N LEU A 349 13.39 -42.43 32.74
CA LEU A 349 14.04 -41.76 31.61
C LEU A 349 13.18 -42.08 30.39
N ILE A 350 12.19 -41.23 30.13
CA ILE A 350 11.46 -41.21 28.88
C ILE A 350 12.33 -40.38 27.95
N CYS A 351 13.15 -41.07 27.16
CA CYS A 351 13.81 -40.53 25.98
C CYS A 351 12.81 -40.42 24.81
#